data_AF-A0A1H2DRL7-F1
#
_entry.id   AF-A0A1H2DRL7-F1
#
_cell.length_a   1.000
_cell.length_b   1.000
_cell.length_c   1.000
_cell.angle_alpha   90.00
_cell.angle_beta   90.00
_cell.angle_gamma   90.00
#
_symmetry.space_group_name_H-M   'P 1'
#
loop_
_entity.id
_entity.type
_entity.pdbx_description
1 polymer ?
#
loop_
_entity_poly.entity_id
_entity_poly.type
_entity_poly.pdbx_seq_one_letter_code
_entity_poly.pdbx_strand_id
1 'polypeptide(L)'
;MTCQCGKPVKARGMCEMHYAQHHRRQRAYGRWTPDLVDAQPVREHILKLRDAGVGNKRLEEEFGVPHSTIQHLLYGQRGYGPSKQVRQATADRILQIPVPRTGVEFVRQDRVPALGTTRRLQALVANGYSQTDLISRLGWPENGSTSELFLGQSRNIAVRRARDVTSLFAQLQMVPGTDRKARHRAKAKGWLPPLAWDEDRIDDPTYEPEVVDKPRTAEDLFSDFEYLLSMGVGAEEASRRVGMLPASMKRRYERHGRRCPAALTSVAWQQIMTGFSADVKAAAAVRAMVAAKSKPTGVLCQGCVHFVECSSHRFVARTAAAAFTSAEKPS
;
A
#
# COMPACT_ATOMS: atom_id res chain seq x y z
N MET A 1 -6.74 -50.64 -17.71
CA MET A 1 -7.21 -50.82 -19.10
C MET A 1 -6.42 -51.96 -19.73
N THR A 2 -7.10 -52.96 -20.30
CA THR A 2 -6.50 -54.12 -20.96
C THR A 2 -6.61 -53.97 -22.48
N CYS A 3 -5.61 -54.45 -23.20
CA CYS A 3 -5.66 -54.54 -24.65
C CYS A 3 -6.71 -55.59 -25.05
N GLN A 4 -7.20 -55.55 -26.29
CA GLN A 4 -8.10 -56.55 -26.86
C GLN A 4 -7.63 -58.02 -26.73
N CYS A 5 -6.34 -58.26 -26.46
CA CYS A 5 -5.77 -59.60 -26.21
C CYS A 5 -5.57 -59.90 -24.72
N GLY A 6 -6.20 -59.16 -23.79
CA GLY A 6 -6.10 -59.35 -22.34
C GLY A 6 -4.79 -58.85 -21.69
N LYS A 7 -3.76 -58.51 -22.47
CA LYS A 7 -2.48 -57.99 -21.97
C LYS A 7 -2.57 -56.53 -21.50
N PRO A 8 -1.71 -56.09 -20.56
CA PRO A 8 -1.68 -54.69 -20.12
C PRO A 8 -1.39 -53.74 -21.29
N VAL A 9 -2.09 -52.60 -21.29
CA VAL A 9 -1.94 -51.55 -22.30
C VAL A 9 -0.62 -50.80 -22.09
N LYS A 10 0.11 -50.57 -23.18
CA LYS A 10 1.35 -49.75 -23.19
C LYS A 10 1.13 -48.39 -23.83
N ALA A 11 0.42 -48.30 -24.96
CA ALA A 11 0.15 -47.05 -25.65
C ALA A 11 -1.12 -47.14 -26.52
N ARG A 12 -1.88 -46.04 -26.62
CA ARG A 12 -3.09 -45.91 -27.46
C ARG A 12 -4.12 -47.05 -27.28
N GLY A 13 -4.30 -47.53 -26.04
CA GLY A 13 -5.24 -48.63 -25.74
C GLY A 13 -4.77 -50.02 -26.19
N MET A 14 -3.53 -50.17 -26.66
CA MET A 14 -2.96 -51.42 -27.17
C MET A 14 -1.80 -51.92 -26.31
N CYS A 15 -1.62 -53.24 -26.26
CA CYS A 15 -0.41 -53.86 -25.70
C CYS A 15 0.78 -53.63 -26.63
N GLU A 16 2.00 -53.85 -26.14
CA GLU A 16 3.24 -53.62 -26.89
C GLU A 16 3.26 -54.28 -28.28
N MET A 17 2.86 -55.55 -28.35
CA MET A 17 2.86 -56.33 -29.60
C MET A 17 1.83 -55.80 -30.60
N HIS A 18 0.61 -55.50 -30.15
CA HIS A 18 -0.43 -54.94 -31.02
C HIS A 18 -0.13 -53.51 -31.43
N TYR A 19 0.49 -52.71 -30.56
CA TYR A 19 0.99 -51.38 -30.93
C TYR A 19 2.07 -51.48 -32.02
N ALA A 20 3.04 -52.39 -31.89
CA ALA A 20 4.06 -52.62 -32.90
C ALA A 20 3.50 -53.11 -34.23
N GLN A 21 2.52 -54.02 -34.21
CA GLN A 21 1.84 -54.51 -35.42
C GLN A 21 1.01 -53.42 -36.10
N HIS A 22 0.24 -52.66 -35.33
CA HIS A 22 -0.49 -51.49 -35.82
C HIS A 22 0.48 -50.47 -36.44
N HIS A 23 1.60 -50.18 -35.78
CA HIS A 23 2.63 -49.27 -36.28
C HIS A 23 3.27 -49.76 -37.59
N ARG A 24 3.56 -51.07 -37.72
CA ARG A 24 4.05 -51.67 -38.98
C ARG A 24 3.04 -51.56 -40.11
N ARG A 25 1.75 -51.83 -39.84
CA ARG A 25 0.66 -51.71 -40.82
C ARG A 25 0.51 -50.26 -41.31
N GLN A 26 0.51 -49.28 -40.40
CA GLN A 26 0.39 -47.87 -40.77
C GLN A 26 1.57 -47.36 -41.61
N ARG A 27 2.79 -47.85 -41.33
CA ARG A 27 3.96 -47.60 -42.17
C ARG A 27 3.83 -48.22 -43.56
N ALA A 28 3.37 -49.47 -43.65
CA ALA A 28 3.16 -50.15 -44.93
C ALA A 28 2.06 -49.50 -45.78
N TYR A 29 1.00 -48.98 -45.16
CA TYR A 29 -0.09 -48.28 -45.85
C TYR A 29 0.22 -46.81 -46.18
N GLY A 30 1.43 -46.32 -45.90
CA GLY A 30 1.82 -44.93 -46.15
C GLY A 30 1.06 -43.88 -45.33
N ARG A 31 0.24 -44.31 -44.37
CA ARG A 31 -0.56 -43.43 -43.48
C ARG A 31 0.21 -42.96 -42.25
N TRP A 32 1.44 -43.44 -42.08
CA TRP A 32 2.30 -43.04 -40.97
C TRP A 32 3.21 -41.90 -41.40
N THR A 33 2.86 -40.69 -40.99
CA THR A 33 3.73 -39.52 -41.12
C THR A 33 4.61 -39.42 -39.86
N PRO A 34 5.95 -39.44 -39.99
CA PRO A 34 6.81 -39.10 -38.86
C PRO A 34 6.52 -37.65 -38.45
N ASP A 35 5.88 -37.47 -37.29
CA ASP A 35 5.56 -36.16 -36.70
C ASP A 35 6.80 -35.49 -36.08
N LEU A 36 8.02 -35.97 -36.40
CA LEU A 36 9.28 -35.41 -35.90
C LEU A 36 10.02 -34.75 -37.06
N VAL A 37 10.22 -33.45 -36.93
CA VAL A 37 10.94 -32.60 -37.89
C VAL A 37 12.27 -32.14 -37.30
N ASP A 38 13.16 -31.62 -38.15
CA ASP A 38 14.43 -31.07 -37.71
C ASP A 38 14.22 -29.91 -36.71
N ALA A 39 14.94 -29.96 -35.60
CA ALA A 39 14.89 -28.94 -34.56
C ALA A 39 15.74 -27.71 -34.88
N GLN A 40 16.64 -27.79 -35.87
CA GLN A 40 17.57 -26.71 -36.18
C GLN A 40 16.88 -25.38 -36.56
N PRO A 41 15.89 -25.34 -37.48
CA PRO A 41 15.19 -24.08 -37.81
C PRO A 41 14.47 -23.49 -36.59
N VAL A 42 13.92 -24.35 -35.74
CA VAL A 42 13.21 -23.95 -34.51
C VAL A 42 14.17 -23.33 -33.51
N ARG A 43 15.37 -23.90 -33.33
CA ARG A 43 16.43 -23.32 -32.48
C ARG A 43 16.85 -21.94 -32.98
N GLU A 44 17.13 -21.81 -34.27
CA GLU A 44 17.55 -20.55 -34.87
C GLU A 44 16.49 -19.47 -34.69
N HIS A 45 15.22 -19.83 -34.81
CA HIS A 45 14.11 -18.92 -34.58
C HIS A 45 14.01 -18.48 -33.11
N ILE A 46 14.16 -19.41 -32.16
CA ILE A 46 14.19 -19.08 -30.73
C ILE A 46 15.35 -18.13 -30.41
N LEU A 47 16.53 -18.34 -31.00
CA LEU A 47 17.67 -17.44 -30.83
C LEU A 47 17.37 -16.04 -31.40
N LYS A 48 16.78 -15.95 -32.59
CA LYS A 48 16.33 -14.66 -33.16
C LYS A 48 15.32 -13.95 -32.27
N LEU A 49 14.36 -14.68 -31.70
CA LEU A 49 13.40 -14.14 -30.73
C LEU A 49 14.10 -13.60 -29.48
N ARG A 50 15.12 -14.30 -28.98
CA ARG A 50 15.93 -13.86 -27.83
C ARG A 50 16.78 -12.64 -28.12
N ASP A 51 17.42 -12.59 -29.28
CA ASP A 51 18.20 -11.43 -29.74
C ASP A 51 17.29 -10.21 -29.91
N ALA A 52 16.04 -10.44 -30.30
CA ALA A 52 14.98 -9.44 -30.33
C ALA A 52 14.28 -9.21 -28.96
N GLY A 53 14.84 -9.71 -27.86
CA GLY A 53 14.40 -9.40 -26.49
C GLY A 53 13.18 -10.17 -25.97
N VAL A 54 12.73 -11.22 -26.67
CA VAL A 54 11.62 -12.08 -26.22
C VAL A 54 12.16 -13.16 -25.27
N GLY A 55 11.76 -13.10 -23.99
CA GLY A 55 12.19 -14.05 -22.96
C GLY A 55 11.36 -15.34 -22.89
N ASN A 56 11.94 -16.42 -22.38
CA ASN A 56 11.30 -17.75 -22.28
C ASN A 56 9.95 -17.74 -21.54
N LYS A 57 9.83 -16.93 -20.48
CA LYS A 57 8.59 -16.82 -19.72
C LYS A 57 7.43 -16.29 -20.58
N ARG A 58 7.70 -15.32 -21.46
CA ARG A 58 6.70 -14.79 -22.39
C ARG A 58 6.33 -15.81 -23.47
N LEU A 59 7.32 -16.57 -23.98
CA LEU A 59 7.05 -17.67 -24.92
C LEU A 59 6.07 -18.71 -24.32
N GLU A 60 6.14 -18.93 -23.00
CA GLU A 60 5.23 -19.81 -22.29
C GLU A 60 3.85 -19.18 -22.06
N GLU A 61 3.80 -17.96 -21.50
CA GLU A 61 2.54 -17.30 -21.13
C GLU A 61 1.70 -16.87 -22.34
N GLU A 62 2.32 -16.41 -23.42
CA GLU A 62 1.63 -15.78 -24.56
C GLU A 62 1.42 -16.77 -25.73
N PHE A 63 2.40 -17.65 -25.97
CA PHE A 63 2.39 -18.57 -27.10
C PHE A 63 2.21 -20.04 -26.69
N GLY A 64 2.08 -20.33 -25.39
CA GLY A 64 1.88 -21.69 -24.90
C GLY A 64 3.04 -22.63 -25.25
N VAL A 65 4.27 -22.11 -25.29
CA VAL A 65 5.50 -22.88 -25.49
C VAL A 65 6.14 -23.15 -24.13
N PRO A 66 6.06 -24.38 -23.59
CA PRO A 66 6.52 -24.66 -22.23
C PRO A 66 8.02 -24.39 -22.07
N HIS A 67 8.43 -23.84 -20.92
CA HIS A 67 9.85 -23.56 -20.64
C HIS A 67 10.75 -24.80 -20.81
N SER A 68 10.25 -25.97 -20.40
CA SER A 68 10.95 -27.26 -20.54
C SER A 68 11.24 -27.63 -22.00
N THR A 69 10.37 -27.24 -22.93
CA THR A 69 10.54 -27.48 -24.37
C THR A 69 11.68 -26.62 -24.92
N ILE A 70 11.70 -25.35 -24.55
CA ILE A 70 12.76 -24.39 -24.95
C ILE A 70 14.12 -24.86 -24.40
N GLN A 71 14.15 -25.28 -23.13
CA GLN A 71 15.36 -25.81 -22.48
C GLN A 71 15.91 -27.02 -23.23
N HIS A 72 15.05 -27.99 -23.58
CA HIS A 72 15.46 -29.20 -24.29
C HIS A 72 15.94 -28.90 -25.71
N LEU A 73 15.31 -27.95 -26.40
CA LEU A 73 15.70 -27.54 -27.74
C LEU A 73 17.06 -26.84 -27.77
N LEU A 74 17.35 -25.95 -26.82
CA LEU A 74 18.57 -25.15 -26.80
C LEU A 74 19.76 -25.84 -26.12
N TYR A 75 19.52 -26.55 -25.03
CA TYR A 75 20.58 -27.04 -24.13
C TYR A 75 20.58 -28.56 -23.95
N GLY A 76 19.50 -29.23 -24.35
CA GLY A 76 19.35 -30.68 -24.16
C GLY A 76 18.84 -31.05 -22.77
N GLN A 77 18.94 -32.33 -22.43
CA GLN A 77 18.43 -32.88 -21.17
C GLN A 77 19.33 -34.03 -20.67
N ARG A 78 19.58 -34.09 -19.35
CA ARG A 78 20.24 -35.24 -18.66
C ARG A 78 21.56 -35.69 -19.31
N GLY A 79 22.46 -34.75 -19.61
CA GLY A 79 23.79 -35.04 -20.17
C GLY A 79 23.80 -35.31 -21.68
N TYR A 80 22.65 -35.31 -22.34
CA TYR A 80 22.54 -35.31 -23.79
C TYR A 80 22.49 -33.86 -24.29
N GLY A 81 23.13 -33.63 -25.45
CA GLY A 81 23.11 -32.33 -26.12
C GLY A 81 21.72 -31.91 -26.62
N PRO A 82 21.63 -30.73 -27.24
CA PRO A 82 20.38 -30.17 -27.76
C PRO A 82 19.61 -31.14 -28.65
N SER A 83 18.27 -31.20 -28.50
CA SER A 83 17.46 -32.16 -29.26
C SER A 83 17.66 -31.99 -30.76
N LYS A 84 17.81 -33.09 -31.50
CA LYS A 84 17.92 -33.07 -32.97
C LYS A 84 16.58 -32.99 -33.68
N GLN A 85 15.50 -33.37 -32.98
CA GLN A 85 14.16 -33.43 -33.56
C GLN A 85 13.12 -32.85 -32.61
N VAL A 86 12.03 -32.34 -33.18
CA VAL A 86 10.90 -31.74 -32.46
C VAL A 86 9.60 -32.14 -33.13
N ARG A 87 8.49 -32.16 -32.39
CA ARG A 87 7.19 -32.47 -33.00
C ARG A 87 6.78 -31.40 -34.00
N GLN A 88 6.16 -31.78 -35.11
CA GLN A 88 5.76 -30.85 -36.17
C GLN A 88 4.83 -29.77 -35.61
N ALA A 89 3.82 -30.14 -34.84
CA ALA A 89 2.92 -29.18 -34.19
C ALA A 89 3.64 -28.17 -33.26
N THR A 90 4.74 -28.58 -32.64
CA THR A 90 5.56 -27.69 -31.80
C THR A 90 6.46 -26.80 -32.66
N ALA A 91 7.04 -27.33 -33.74
CA ALA A 91 7.81 -26.56 -34.70
C ALA A 91 6.96 -25.47 -35.34
N ASP A 92 5.79 -25.83 -35.87
CA ASP A 92 4.86 -24.90 -36.52
C ASP A 92 4.46 -23.77 -35.57
N ARG A 93 4.12 -24.10 -34.31
CA ARG A 93 3.77 -23.11 -33.30
C ARG A 93 4.90 -22.12 -33.04
N ILE A 94 6.14 -22.60 -32.89
CA ILE A 94 7.28 -21.74 -32.58
C ILE A 94 7.66 -20.89 -33.80
N LEU A 95 7.68 -21.48 -35.00
CA LEU A 95 8.06 -20.79 -36.23
C LEU A 95 7.04 -19.73 -36.68
N GLN A 96 5.77 -19.88 -36.29
CA GLN A 96 4.73 -18.87 -36.54
C GLN A 96 4.84 -17.62 -35.65
N ILE A 97 5.63 -17.66 -34.58
CA ILE A 97 5.82 -16.51 -33.69
C ILE A 97 6.58 -15.42 -34.45
N PRO A 98 6.01 -14.22 -34.65
CA PRO A 98 6.68 -13.15 -35.37
C PRO A 98 7.92 -12.67 -34.59
N VAL A 99 9.07 -12.57 -35.27
CA VAL A 99 10.26 -11.94 -34.70
C VAL A 99 10.11 -10.43 -34.80
N PRO A 100 10.10 -9.69 -33.67
CA PRO A 100 10.02 -8.24 -33.72
C PRO A 100 11.22 -7.61 -34.43
N ARG A 101 10.96 -6.53 -35.18
CA ARG A 101 12.01 -5.86 -35.97
C ARG A 101 12.96 -5.06 -35.10
N THR A 102 12.52 -4.69 -33.91
CA THR A 102 13.33 -4.04 -32.88
C THR A 102 13.01 -4.68 -31.55
N GLY A 103 14.01 -4.91 -30.70
CA GLY A 103 13.77 -5.39 -29.34
C GLY A 103 12.78 -4.52 -28.56
N VAL A 104 12.63 -3.26 -28.97
CA VAL A 104 11.70 -2.28 -28.40
C VAL A 104 10.21 -2.64 -28.61
N GLU A 105 9.84 -3.38 -29.66
CA GLU A 105 8.43 -3.77 -29.91
C GLU A 105 7.86 -4.68 -28.81
N PHE A 106 8.67 -5.57 -28.23
CA PHE A 106 8.23 -6.48 -27.16
C PHE A 106 8.85 -6.18 -25.78
N VAL A 107 10.00 -5.48 -25.69
CA VAL A 107 10.66 -5.14 -24.41
C VAL A 107 9.90 -4.04 -23.64
N ARG A 108 8.89 -3.39 -24.23
CA ARG A 108 8.15 -2.28 -23.60
C ARG A 108 6.79 -2.65 -22.98
N GLN A 109 6.27 -3.87 -23.12
CA GLN A 109 4.92 -4.17 -22.62
C GLN A 109 4.83 -4.49 -21.11
N ASP A 110 5.94 -4.80 -20.43
CA ASP A 110 5.91 -5.09 -18.98
C ASP A 110 6.34 -3.93 -18.10
N ARG A 111 6.88 -2.84 -18.68
CA ARG A 111 7.34 -1.67 -17.92
C ARG A 111 6.81 -0.38 -18.51
N VAL A 112 6.35 0.50 -17.63
CA VAL A 112 5.83 1.83 -17.96
C VAL A 112 6.70 2.90 -17.30
N PRO A 113 6.66 4.15 -17.79
CA PRO A 113 7.28 5.28 -17.09
C PRO A 113 6.85 5.33 -15.63
N ALA A 114 7.81 5.52 -14.71
CA ALA A 114 7.51 5.50 -13.28
C ALA A 114 6.90 6.81 -12.75
N LEU A 115 6.95 7.90 -13.54
CA LEU A 115 6.54 9.24 -13.14
C LEU A 115 5.16 9.28 -12.49
N GLY A 116 4.17 8.71 -13.16
CA GLY A 116 2.80 8.62 -12.67
C GLY A 116 2.65 7.89 -11.34
N THR A 117 3.40 6.80 -11.20
CA THR A 117 3.43 6.00 -9.96
C THR A 117 4.08 6.80 -8.83
N THR A 118 5.20 7.48 -9.12
CA THR A 118 5.91 8.35 -8.16
C THR A 118 4.99 9.47 -7.68
N ARG A 119 4.33 10.21 -8.59
CA ARG A 119 3.44 11.32 -8.24
C ARG A 119 2.29 10.86 -7.33
N ARG A 120 1.63 9.73 -7.66
CA ARG A 120 0.56 9.15 -6.81
C ARG A 120 1.07 8.77 -5.42
N LEU A 121 2.22 8.11 -5.32
CA LEU A 121 2.82 7.74 -4.03
C LEU A 121 3.19 8.97 -3.19
N GLN A 122 3.85 9.96 -3.81
CA GLN A 122 4.21 11.21 -3.15
C GLN A 122 2.97 11.99 -2.67
N ALA A 123 1.91 11.99 -3.47
CA ALA A 123 0.63 12.60 -3.11
C ALA A 123 -0.03 11.90 -1.90
N LEU A 124 0.01 10.57 -1.81
CA LEU A 124 -0.46 9.86 -0.62
C LEU A 124 0.40 10.19 0.62
N VAL A 125 1.70 10.40 0.45
CA VAL A 125 2.55 10.89 1.56
C VAL A 125 2.14 12.30 1.99
N ALA A 126 1.83 13.19 1.03
CA ALA A 126 1.27 14.51 1.31
C ALA A 126 -0.10 14.44 1.98
N ASN A 127 -0.90 13.40 1.71
CA ASN A 127 -2.17 13.14 2.37
C ASN A 127 -2.02 12.54 3.78
N GLY A 128 -0.80 12.20 4.21
CA GLY A 128 -0.50 11.73 5.57
C GLY A 128 -0.34 10.23 5.74
N TYR A 129 -0.01 9.50 4.67
CA TYR A 129 0.40 8.10 4.75
C TYR A 129 1.93 7.99 4.77
N SER A 130 2.50 7.19 5.65
CA SER A 130 3.95 6.99 5.70
C SER A 130 4.42 6.09 4.54
N GLN A 131 5.69 6.23 4.11
CA GLN A 131 6.23 5.34 3.08
C GLN A 131 6.13 3.87 3.50
N THR A 132 6.49 3.56 4.75
CA THR A 132 6.41 2.21 5.30
C THR A 132 4.97 1.67 5.33
N ASP A 133 3.96 2.50 5.65
CA ASP A 133 2.54 2.10 5.56
C ASP A 133 2.12 1.80 4.11
N LEU A 134 2.47 2.66 3.16
CA LEU A 134 2.16 2.45 1.75
C LEU A 134 2.83 1.18 1.20
N ILE A 135 4.11 0.96 1.53
CA ILE A 135 4.87 -0.25 1.13
C ILE A 135 4.22 -1.51 1.71
N SER A 136 3.81 -1.46 2.98
CA SER A 136 3.15 -2.58 3.65
C SER A 136 1.81 -2.92 3.00
N ARG A 137 0.99 -1.92 2.67
CA ARG A 137 -0.29 -2.09 1.97
C ARG A 137 -0.12 -2.68 0.58
N LEU A 138 0.95 -2.32 -0.12
CA LEU A 138 1.28 -2.85 -1.45
C LEU A 138 1.91 -4.26 -1.39
N GLY A 139 2.30 -4.74 -0.21
CA GLY A 139 3.03 -6.00 -0.06
C GLY A 139 4.40 -5.98 -0.73
N TRP A 140 5.04 -4.82 -0.81
CA TRP A 140 6.34 -4.66 -1.45
C TRP A 140 7.48 -4.79 -0.44
N PRO A 141 8.68 -5.26 -0.86
CA PRO A 141 9.85 -5.24 0.00
C PRO A 141 10.33 -3.80 0.24
N GLU A 142 10.68 -3.50 1.49
CA GLU A 142 11.33 -2.24 1.86
C GLU A 142 12.82 -2.33 1.53
N ASN A 143 13.20 -1.83 0.34
CA ASN A 143 14.57 -1.88 -0.16
C ASN A 143 14.93 -0.59 -0.94
N GLY A 144 16.20 -0.49 -1.38
CA GLY A 144 16.71 0.68 -2.09
C GLY A 144 15.88 1.07 -3.33
N SER A 145 15.42 0.08 -4.11
CA SER A 145 14.61 0.34 -5.31
C SER A 145 13.26 0.99 -4.99
N THR A 146 12.62 0.61 -3.88
CA THR A 146 11.37 1.22 -3.44
C THR A 146 11.62 2.67 -2.98
N SER A 147 12.70 2.93 -2.25
CA SER A 147 13.10 4.28 -1.84
C SER A 147 13.38 5.20 -3.04
N GLU A 148 14.09 4.71 -4.05
CA GLU A 148 14.37 5.44 -5.30
C GLU A 148 13.07 5.83 -6.05
N LEU A 149 12.04 4.99 -5.99
CA LEU A 149 10.74 5.29 -6.60
C LEU A 149 10.06 6.48 -5.93
N PHE A 150 10.04 6.55 -4.60
CA PHE A 150 9.50 7.69 -3.85
C PHE A 150 10.30 8.97 -4.09
N LEU A 151 11.61 8.85 -4.32
CA LEU A 151 12.48 9.98 -4.65
C LEU A 151 12.39 10.43 -6.11
N GLY A 152 11.62 9.72 -6.95
CA GLY A 152 11.49 10.02 -8.39
C GLY A 152 12.75 9.71 -9.20
N GLN A 153 13.63 8.86 -8.67
CA GLN A 153 14.89 8.46 -9.32
C GLN A 153 14.70 7.25 -10.24
N SER A 154 13.62 6.49 -10.04
CA SER A 154 13.24 5.39 -10.93
C SER A 154 12.73 5.92 -12.27
N ARG A 155 13.32 5.47 -13.40
CA ARG A 155 12.82 5.81 -14.75
C ARG A 155 11.58 5.01 -15.15
N ASN A 156 11.59 3.71 -14.87
CA ASN A 156 10.56 2.77 -15.32
C ASN A 156 10.17 1.82 -14.19
N ILE A 157 8.91 1.39 -14.16
CA ILE A 157 8.37 0.42 -13.19
C ILE A 157 7.58 -0.67 -13.91
N ALA A 158 7.45 -1.85 -13.30
CA ALA A 158 6.60 -2.92 -13.82
C ALA A 158 5.13 -2.47 -13.91
N VAL A 159 4.44 -2.84 -15.01
CA VAL A 159 3.02 -2.50 -15.25
C VAL A 159 2.14 -2.93 -14.08
N ARG A 160 2.36 -4.14 -13.55
CA ARG A 160 1.62 -4.63 -12.38
C ARG A 160 1.73 -3.68 -11.19
N ARG A 161 2.95 -3.22 -10.86
CA ARG A 161 3.18 -2.29 -9.74
C ARG A 161 2.51 -0.94 -9.96
N ALA A 162 2.54 -0.43 -11.19
CA ALA A 162 1.83 0.82 -11.54
C ALA A 162 0.32 0.67 -11.33
N ARG A 163 -0.27 -0.47 -11.72
CA ARG A 163 -1.69 -0.78 -11.49
C ARG A 163 -2.04 -0.92 -10.01
N ASP A 164 -1.18 -1.57 -9.22
CA ASP A 164 -1.36 -1.73 -7.78
C ASP A 164 -1.39 -0.34 -7.08
N VAL A 165 -0.46 0.55 -7.44
CA VAL A 165 -0.43 1.92 -6.92
C VAL A 165 -1.62 2.75 -7.39
N THR A 166 -2.05 2.59 -8.64
CA THR A 166 -3.26 3.27 -9.15
C THR A 166 -4.50 2.88 -8.35
N SER A 167 -4.67 1.57 -8.09
CA SER A 167 -5.75 1.05 -7.25
C SER A 167 -5.68 1.58 -5.82
N LEU A 168 -4.48 1.60 -5.22
CA LEU A 168 -4.28 2.12 -3.86
C LEU A 168 -4.56 3.62 -3.78
N PHE A 169 -4.15 4.38 -4.78
CA PHE A 169 -4.39 5.82 -4.87
C PHE A 169 -5.88 6.13 -4.90
N ALA A 170 -6.65 5.45 -5.75
CA ALA A 170 -8.11 5.61 -5.83
C ALA A 170 -8.81 5.35 -4.47
N GLN A 171 -8.31 4.38 -3.69
CA GLN A 171 -8.87 4.06 -2.38
C GLN A 171 -8.57 5.13 -1.31
N LEU A 172 -7.38 5.75 -1.37
CA LEU A 172 -6.86 6.57 -0.28
C LEU A 172 -6.86 8.08 -0.58
N GLN A 173 -7.08 8.50 -1.83
CA GLN A 173 -6.95 9.91 -2.20
C GLN A 173 -7.91 10.85 -1.46
N MET A 174 -9.11 10.37 -1.11
CA MET A 174 -10.12 11.13 -0.36
C MET A 174 -10.08 10.88 1.15
N VAL A 175 -9.21 9.99 1.63
CA VAL A 175 -9.12 9.61 3.03
C VAL A 175 -7.82 10.18 3.60
N PRO A 176 -7.87 11.13 4.54
CA PRO A 176 -6.66 11.68 5.13
C PRO A 176 -5.97 10.63 6.01
N GLY A 177 -4.66 10.46 5.81
CA GLY A 177 -3.82 9.64 6.67
C GLY A 177 -3.52 10.34 8.01
N THR A 178 -3.16 9.58 9.04
CA THR A 178 -2.95 10.12 10.39
C THR A 178 -1.51 10.59 10.65
N ASP A 179 -0.54 10.23 9.79
CA ASP A 179 0.87 10.51 10.02
C ASP A 179 1.24 11.98 9.72
N ARG A 180 1.46 12.75 10.79
CA ARG A 180 1.91 14.15 10.71
C ARG A 180 3.34 14.27 10.16
N LYS A 181 4.24 13.33 10.45
CA LYS A 181 5.63 13.36 9.97
C LYS A 181 5.67 13.18 8.46
N ALA A 182 4.81 12.31 7.91
CA ALA A 182 4.64 12.12 6.47
C ALA A 182 4.25 13.44 5.78
N ARG A 183 3.22 14.14 6.29
CA ARG A 183 2.80 15.45 5.77
C ARG A 183 3.92 16.49 5.80
N HIS A 184 4.65 16.58 6.92
CA HIS A 184 5.78 17.50 7.05
C HIS A 184 6.90 17.19 6.05
N ARG A 185 7.23 15.91 5.86
CA ARG A 185 8.22 15.48 4.87
C ARG A 185 7.78 15.85 3.45
N ALA A 186 6.53 15.56 3.09
CA ALA A 186 5.98 15.91 1.79
C ALA A 186 6.06 17.42 1.52
N LYS A 187 5.64 18.24 2.50
CA LYS A 187 5.74 19.69 2.40
C LYS A 187 7.18 20.17 2.20
N ALA A 188 8.13 19.63 2.97
CA ALA A 188 9.56 19.97 2.83
C ALA A 188 10.15 19.54 1.47
N LYS A 189 9.56 18.55 0.81
CA LYS A 189 9.96 18.07 -0.51
C LYS A 189 9.16 18.69 -1.66
N GLY A 190 8.18 19.56 -1.38
CA GLY A 190 7.30 20.14 -2.39
C GLY A 190 6.33 19.12 -3.02
N TRP A 191 6.06 18.00 -2.34
CA TRP A 191 5.12 16.99 -2.83
C TRP A 191 3.68 17.45 -2.63
N LEU A 192 2.92 17.50 -3.72
CA LEU A 192 1.56 18.00 -3.75
C LEU A 192 0.55 16.94 -3.30
N PRO A 193 -0.54 17.33 -2.61
CA PRO A 193 -1.60 16.42 -2.19
C PRO A 193 -2.41 15.87 -3.38
N PRO A 194 -3.23 14.81 -3.20
CA PRO A 194 -3.96 14.17 -4.29
C PRO A 194 -4.83 15.15 -5.10
N LEU A 195 -5.60 16.01 -4.42
CA LEU A 195 -6.51 16.96 -5.07
C LEU A 195 -5.82 18.11 -5.83
N ALA A 196 -4.50 18.26 -5.71
CA ALA A 196 -3.75 19.21 -6.53
C ALA A 196 -3.40 18.63 -7.91
N TRP A 197 -3.58 17.32 -8.11
CA TRP A 197 -3.34 16.66 -9.38
C TRP A 197 -4.65 16.49 -10.14
N ASP A 198 -4.60 16.73 -11.46
CA ASP A 198 -5.64 16.30 -12.38
C ASP A 198 -5.42 14.80 -12.67
N GLU A 199 -6.44 13.98 -12.39
CA GLU A 199 -6.38 12.52 -12.50
C GLU A 199 -6.01 12.04 -13.91
N ASP A 200 -6.42 12.78 -14.96
CA ASP A 200 -6.17 12.43 -16.35
C ASP A 200 -4.76 12.87 -16.82
N ARG A 201 -4.16 13.83 -16.13
CA ARG A 201 -2.89 14.46 -16.52
C ARG A 201 -1.72 14.16 -15.58
N ILE A 202 -1.96 13.47 -14.47
CA ILE A 202 -0.93 13.12 -13.49
C ILE A 202 0.24 12.32 -14.09
N ASP A 203 0.02 11.63 -15.20
CA ASP A 203 1.06 10.84 -15.89
C ASP A 203 1.83 11.63 -16.97
N ASP A 204 1.34 12.82 -17.35
CA ASP A 204 1.95 13.68 -18.36
C ASP A 204 3.19 14.39 -17.78
N PRO A 205 4.39 14.16 -18.34
CA PRO A 205 5.63 14.79 -17.85
C PRO A 205 5.66 16.30 -18.04
N THR A 206 4.87 16.82 -18.97
CA THR A 206 4.76 18.26 -19.26
C THR A 206 3.66 18.95 -18.47
N TYR A 207 2.84 18.19 -17.74
CA TYR A 207 1.81 18.75 -16.88
C TYR A 207 2.42 19.34 -15.61
N GLU A 208 2.25 20.65 -15.47
CA GLU A 208 2.49 21.41 -14.25
C GLU A 208 1.14 21.69 -13.58
N PRO A 209 0.87 21.12 -12.38
CA PRO A 209 -0.36 21.37 -11.67
C PRO A 209 -0.42 22.82 -11.16
N GLU A 210 -1.62 23.40 -11.17
CA GLU A 210 -1.85 24.73 -10.62
C GLU A 210 -1.73 24.68 -9.09
N VAL A 211 -0.64 25.23 -8.55
CA VAL A 211 -0.43 25.30 -7.11
C VAL A 211 -1.01 26.60 -6.58
N VAL A 212 -2.25 26.54 -6.08
CA VAL A 212 -2.84 27.66 -5.34
C VAL A 212 -2.26 27.67 -3.92
N ASP A 213 -1.06 28.21 -3.76
CA ASP A 213 -0.46 28.42 -2.43
C ASP A 213 -1.00 29.72 -1.80
N LYS A 214 -2.31 29.75 -1.57
CA LYS A 214 -2.91 30.78 -0.72
C LYS A 214 -2.97 30.23 0.70
N PRO A 215 -2.08 30.63 1.61
CA PRO A 215 -2.18 30.21 3.00
C PRO A 215 -3.54 30.65 3.53
N ARG A 216 -4.34 29.69 4.02
CA ARG A 216 -5.63 30.00 4.65
C ARG A 216 -5.40 31.02 5.76
N THR A 217 -5.95 32.20 5.57
CA THR A 217 -5.84 33.31 6.51
C THR A 217 -6.79 33.07 7.68
N ALA A 218 -6.64 33.86 8.74
CA ALA A 218 -7.64 33.88 9.79
C ALA A 218 -9.01 34.33 9.25
N GLU A 219 -9.00 35.24 8.27
CA GLU A 219 -10.20 35.75 7.60
C GLU A 219 -10.97 34.65 6.86
N ASP A 220 -10.29 33.80 6.11
CA ASP A 220 -10.93 32.68 5.39
C ASP A 220 -11.65 31.74 6.36
N LEU A 221 -11.03 31.45 7.52
CA LEU A 221 -11.64 30.62 8.56
C LEU A 221 -12.85 31.28 9.22
N PHE A 222 -12.81 32.60 9.43
CA PHE A 222 -13.97 33.34 9.94
C PHE A 222 -15.10 33.33 8.94
N SER A 223 -14.82 33.63 7.68
CA SER A 223 -15.80 33.61 6.59
C SER A 223 -16.48 32.24 6.45
N ASP A 224 -15.71 31.15 6.42
CA ASP A 224 -16.24 29.79 6.33
C ASP A 224 -17.14 29.44 7.53
N PHE A 225 -16.70 29.81 8.74
CA PHE A 225 -17.47 29.57 9.95
C PHE A 225 -18.77 30.38 10.01
N GLU A 226 -18.71 31.67 9.69
CA GLU A 226 -19.86 32.57 9.65
C GLU A 226 -20.86 32.14 8.56
N TYR A 227 -20.38 31.65 7.42
CA TYR A 227 -21.23 31.06 6.39
C TYR A 227 -21.93 29.78 6.86
N LEU A 228 -21.24 28.89 7.57
CA LEU A 228 -21.89 27.71 8.16
C LEU A 228 -22.97 28.11 9.17
N LEU A 229 -22.73 29.13 10.00
CA LEU A 229 -23.74 29.67 10.91
C LEU A 229 -24.94 30.26 10.15
N SER A 230 -24.72 31.00 9.06
CA SER A 230 -25.80 31.60 8.26
C SER A 230 -26.66 30.54 7.56
N MET A 231 -26.08 29.39 7.23
CA MET A 231 -26.79 28.20 6.74
C MET A 231 -27.52 27.42 7.86
N GLY A 232 -27.51 27.91 9.10
CA GLY A 232 -28.18 27.29 10.23
C GLY A 232 -27.40 26.14 10.89
N VAL A 233 -26.14 25.93 10.52
CA VAL A 233 -25.29 24.94 11.20
C VAL A 233 -24.95 25.46 12.60
N GLY A 234 -25.14 24.64 13.63
CA GLY A 234 -24.81 25.01 15.01
C GLY A 234 -23.31 25.26 15.20
N ALA A 235 -22.95 26.18 16.11
CA ALA A 235 -21.57 26.64 16.29
C ALA A 235 -20.55 25.54 16.64
N GLU A 236 -20.97 24.48 17.31
CA GLU A 236 -20.10 23.33 17.61
C GLU A 236 -19.71 22.56 16.35
N GLU A 237 -20.71 22.21 15.54
CA GLU A 237 -20.51 21.49 14.29
C GLU A 237 -19.80 22.37 13.25
N ALA A 238 -20.15 23.66 13.18
CA ALA A 238 -19.46 24.62 12.34
C ALA A 238 -17.98 24.72 12.70
N SER A 239 -17.64 24.77 14.00
CA SER A 239 -16.25 24.76 14.47
C SER A 239 -15.51 23.50 14.02
N ARG A 240 -16.13 22.32 14.19
CA ARG A 240 -15.54 21.04 13.76
C ARG A 240 -15.28 20.99 12.26
N ARG A 241 -16.22 21.48 11.43
CA ARG A 241 -16.10 21.50 9.97
C ARG A 241 -14.97 22.40 9.47
N VAL A 242 -14.73 23.55 10.13
CA VAL A 242 -13.56 24.40 9.84
C VAL A 242 -12.27 23.87 10.48
N GLY A 243 -12.31 22.70 11.14
CA GLY A 243 -11.15 22.03 11.71
C GLY A 243 -10.70 22.59 13.06
N MET A 244 -11.59 23.22 13.83
CA MET A 244 -11.27 23.81 15.13
C MET A 244 -12.19 23.34 16.25
N LEU A 245 -11.66 23.36 17.48
CA LEU A 245 -12.50 23.27 18.67
C LEU A 245 -13.22 24.61 18.91
N PRO A 246 -14.45 24.62 19.45
CA PRO A 246 -15.18 25.86 19.73
C PRO A 246 -14.38 26.84 20.61
N ALA A 247 -13.71 26.33 21.65
CA ALA A 247 -12.86 27.14 22.52
C ALA A 247 -11.61 27.73 21.82
N SER A 248 -11.09 27.05 20.79
CA SER A 248 -9.97 27.55 19.96
C SER A 248 -10.45 28.61 18.98
N MET A 249 -11.65 28.42 18.41
CA MET A 249 -12.28 29.39 17.52
C MET A 249 -12.60 30.69 18.26
N LYS A 250 -13.19 30.62 19.47
CA LYS A 250 -13.45 31.78 20.33
C LYS A 250 -12.18 32.58 20.62
N ARG A 251 -11.12 31.92 21.07
CA ARG A 251 -9.81 32.56 21.35
C ARG A 251 -9.22 33.23 20.11
N ARG A 252 -9.48 32.70 18.92
CA ARG A 252 -9.02 33.30 17.66
C ARG A 252 -9.82 34.55 17.32
N TYR A 253 -11.15 34.57 17.48
CA TYR A 253 -11.97 35.79 17.36
C TYR A 253 -11.46 36.89 18.30
N GLU A 254 -11.22 36.57 19.57
CA GLU A 254 -10.72 37.50 20.58
C GLU A 254 -9.35 38.07 20.20
N ARG A 255 -8.40 37.22 19.79
CA ARG A 255 -7.05 37.65 19.38
C ARG A 255 -7.06 38.60 18.18
N HIS A 256 -7.97 38.36 17.23
CA HIS A 256 -8.10 39.19 16.03
C HIS A 256 -9.02 40.40 16.23
N GLY A 257 -9.53 40.64 17.45
CA GLY A 257 -10.41 41.76 17.75
C GLY A 257 -11.77 41.72 17.03
N ARG A 258 -12.18 40.55 16.51
CA ARG A 258 -13.48 40.38 15.85
C ARG A 258 -14.57 40.10 16.88
N ARG A 259 -15.78 40.60 16.60
CA ARG A 259 -16.97 40.30 17.41
C ARG A 259 -17.29 38.81 17.33
N CYS A 260 -17.16 38.11 18.45
CA CYS A 260 -17.45 36.68 18.54
C CYS A 260 -18.96 36.43 18.40
N PRO A 261 -19.40 35.49 17.53
CA PRO A 261 -20.81 35.13 17.42
C PRO A 261 -21.39 34.59 18.73
N ALA A 262 -22.59 35.02 19.11
CA ALA A 262 -23.22 34.62 20.38
C ALA A 262 -23.38 33.09 20.52
N ALA A 263 -23.71 32.41 19.41
CA ALA A 263 -23.82 30.96 19.34
C ALA A 263 -22.50 30.24 19.66
N LEU A 264 -21.34 30.85 19.37
CA LEU A 264 -20.04 30.30 19.70
C LEU A 264 -19.70 30.52 21.18
N THR A 265 -20.07 31.67 21.73
CA THR A 265 -19.84 31.96 23.15
C THR A 265 -20.61 31.04 24.09
N SER A 266 -21.86 30.69 23.75
CA SER A 266 -22.67 29.77 24.57
C SER A 266 -22.10 28.36 24.60
N VAL A 267 -21.68 27.83 23.44
CA VAL A 267 -21.08 26.49 23.32
C VAL A 267 -19.73 26.42 24.03
N ALA A 268 -18.88 27.45 23.89
CA ALA A 268 -17.58 27.48 24.56
C ALA A 268 -17.73 27.51 26.10
N TRP A 269 -18.70 28.24 26.62
CA TRP A 269 -19.02 28.27 28.05
C TRP A 269 -19.54 26.92 28.57
N GLN A 270 -20.43 26.27 27.81
CA GLN A 270 -20.95 24.94 28.15
C GLN A 270 -19.81 23.91 28.21
N GLN A 271 -18.87 23.93 27.26
CA GLN A 271 -17.72 23.01 27.26
C GLN A 271 -16.80 23.20 28.48
N ILE A 272 -16.55 24.45 28.89
CA ILE A 272 -15.77 24.76 30.11
C ILE A 272 -16.48 24.21 31.34
N MET A 273 -17.80 24.41 31.46
CA MET A 273 -18.58 23.91 32.60
C MET A 273 -18.68 22.38 32.64
N THR A 274 -18.80 21.71 31.50
CA THR A 274 -18.79 20.24 31.43
C THR A 274 -17.41 19.66 31.76
N GLY A 275 -16.32 20.32 31.34
CA GLY A 275 -14.96 19.95 31.73
C GLY A 275 -14.75 20.11 33.24
N PHE A 276 -15.17 21.25 33.80
CA PHE A 276 -15.12 21.50 35.24
C PHE A 276 -15.93 20.47 36.04
N SER A 277 -17.12 20.10 35.57
CA SER A 277 -17.95 19.07 36.20
C SER A 277 -17.31 17.68 36.14
N ALA A 278 -16.68 17.33 35.00
CA ALA A 278 -15.96 16.08 34.84
C ALA A 278 -14.73 16.00 35.76
N ASP A 279 -13.96 17.09 35.87
CA ASP A 279 -12.79 17.20 36.75
C ASP A 279 -13.19 17.15 38.23
N VAL A 280 -14.30 17.79 38.61
CA VAL A 280 -14.86 17.70 39.97
C VAL A 280 -15.32 16.27 40.29
N LYS A 281 -15.98 15.57 39.35
CA LYS A 281 -16.36 14.16 39.52
C LYS A 281 -15.15 13.25 39.62
N ALA A 282 -14.13 13.47 38.80
CA ALA A 282 -12.87 12.72 38.86
C ALA A 282 -12.15 12.94 40.19
N ALA A 283 -12.07 14.19 40.66
CA ALA A 283 -11.49 14.52 41.95
C ALA A 283 -12.27 13.90 43.12
N ALA A 284 -13.61 13.88 43.06
CA ALA A 284 -14.44 13.21 44.05
C ALA A 284 -14.23 11.68 44.05
N ALA A 285 -14.11 11.06 42.88
CA ALA A 285 -13.81 9.63 42.76
C ALA A 285 -12.43 9.27 43.35
N VAL A 286 -11.41 10.10 43.09
CA VAL A 286 -10.07 9.93 43.68
C VAL A 286 -10.12 10.08 45.21
N ARG A 287 -10.85 11.07 45.74
CA ARG A 287 -11.04 11.22 47.21
C ARG A 287 -11.75 10.01 47.83
N ALA A 288 -12.78 9.48 47.18
CA ALA A 288 -13.46 8.27 47.62
C ALA A 288 -12.53 7.04 47.62
N MET A 289 -11.67 6.92 46.62
CA MET A 289 -10.69 5.84 46.52
C MET A 289 -9.59 5.93 47.60
N VAL A 290 -9.14 7.15 47.93
CA VAL A 290 -8.20 7.40 49.04
C VAL A 290 -8.85 7.14 50.40
N ALA A 291 -10.13 7.50 50.58
CA ALA A 291 -10.90 7.19 51.78
C ALA A 291 -11.14 5.67 51.96
N ALA A 292 -11.34 4.93 50.87
CA ALA A 292 -11.45 3.48 50.90
C ALA A 292 -10.14 2.77 51.28
N LYS A 293 -8.98 3.32 50.85
CA LYS A 293 -7.64 2.81 51.20
C LYS A 293 -7.19 3.13 52.63
N SER A 294 -7.83 4.09 53.29
CA SER A 294 -7.48 4.54 54.64
C SER A 294 -8.34 3.93 55.75
N LYS A 295 -9.27 3.02 55.42
CA LYS A 295 -9.91 2.18 56.44
C LYS A 295 -8.89 1.15 56.94
N PRO A 296 -8.52 1.16 58.24
CA PRO A 296 -7.64 0.13 58.77
C PRO A 296 -8.41 -1.20 58.81
N THR A 297 -8.06 -2.12 57.92
CA THR A 297 -8.38 -3.55 58.11
C THR A 297 -7.53 -4.06 59.25
N GLY A 298 -8.05 -3.93 60.47
CA GLY A 298 -7.48 -4.55 61.67
C GLY A 298 -7.64 -6.07 61.58
N VAL A 299 -6.64 -6.75 61.03
CA VAL A 299 -6.40 -8.16 61.28
C VAL A 299 -5.28 -8.24 62.30
N LEU A 300 -5.63 -8.50 63.55
CA LEU A 300 -4.69 -8.84 64.62
C LEU A 300 -4.03 -10.18 64.25
N CYS A 301 -2.76 -10.14 63.86
CA CYS A 301 -1.91 -11.33 63.82
C CYS A 301 -0.93 -11.24 64.99
N GLN A 302 -1.18 -12.04 66.03
CA GLN A 302 -0.25 -12.22 67.14
C GLN A 302 0.98 -13.00 66.66
N GLY A 303 2.16 -12.49 67.02
CA GLY A 303 3.41 -13.24 66.97
C GLY A 303 4.29 -12.94 65.75
N CYS A 304 5.14 -11.92 65.85
CA CYS A 304 6.60 -12.05 65.69
C CYS A 304 7.27 -10.68 65.78
N VAL A 305 8.20 -10.58 66.71
CA VAL A 305 9.12 -9.47 66.93
C VAL A 305 10.17 -9.51 65.83
N HIS A 306 10.18 -8.54 64.91
CA HIS A 306 11.40 -7.92 64.36
C HIS A 306 11.02 -6.70 63.51
N PHE A 307 11.56 -5.55 63.92
CA PHE A 307 11.42 -4.25 63.30
C PHE A 307 12.43 -4.16 62.15
N VAL A 308 11.95 -4.05 60.90
CA VAL A 308 12.78 -3.66 59.75
C VAL A 308 12.06 -2.55 59.03
N GLU A 309 12.62 -1.35 59.11
CA GLU A 309 12.23 -0.18 58.32
C GLU A 309 12.39 -0.51 56.81
N CYS A 310 11.28 -0.54 56.07
CA CYS A 310 11.31 -0.53 54.62
C CYS A 310 10.85 0.84 54.11
N SER A 311 11.84 1.65 53.76
CA SER A 311 11.71 2.95 53.12
C SER A 311 11.11 2.81 51.71
N SER A 312 9.84 3.18 51.52
CA SER A 312 9.24 3.39 50.19
C SER A 312 7.97 4.24 50.26
N HIS A 313 8.04 5.46 50.80
CA HIS A 313 6.95 6.44 50.67
C HIS A 313 7.47 7.88 50.69
N ARG A 314 8.42 8.20 49.82
CA ARG A 314 8.87 9.58 49.56
C ARG A 314 9.15 9.81 48.08
N PHE A 315 8.12 9.72 47.23
CA PHE A 315 8.20 10.28 45.88
C PHE A 315 6.90 10.87 45.33
N VAL A 316 5.76 10.74 46.02
CA VAL A 316 4.46 11.26 45.54
C VAL A 316 4.08 12.64 46.14
N ALA A 317 4.89 13.19 47.05
CA ALA A 317 4.54 14.42 47.78
C ALA A 317 5.25 15.71 47.30
N ARG A 318 5.65 15.81 46.02
CA ARG A 318 6.33 17.02 45.50
C ARG A 318 5.69 17.72 44.29
N THR A 319 4.64 17.17 43.70
CA THR A 319 3.94 17.81 42.56
C THR A 319 2.63 18.52 42.92
N ALA A 320 2.15 18.42 44.16
CA ALA A 320 0.89 19.04 44.58
C ALA A 320 1.03 20.45 45.22
N ALA A 321 2.26 20.92 45.51
CA ALA A 321 2.47 22.18 46.24
C ALA A 321 2.78 23.41 45.35
N ALA A 322 2.90 23.25 44.03
CA ALA A 322 3.22 24.37 43.11
C ALA A 322 2.00 25.01 42.41
N ALA A 323 0.79 24.49 42.64
CA ALA A 323 -0.42 24.96 41.95
C ALA A 323 -1.34 25.86 42.81
N PHE A 324 -0.95 26.21 44.04
CA PHE A 324 -1.83 26.91 45.00
C PHE A 324 -1.33 28.30 45.48
N THR A 325 -0.29 28.88 44.88
CA THR A 325 0.26 30.19 45.31
C THR A 325 0.38 31.22 44.18
N SER A 326 -0.62 31.32 43.30
CA SER A 326 -0.78 32.49 42.41
C SER A 326 -2.23 32.72 42.02
N ALA A 327 -3.10 32.88 43.02
CA ALA A 327 -4.44 33.40 42.83
C ALA A 327 -4.96 34.02 44.13
N GLU A 328 -4.30 35.08 44.61
CA GLU A 328 -4.89 35.96 45.62
C GLU A 328 -4.13 37.30 45.65
N LYS A 329 -4.66 38.29 44.93
CA LYS A 329 -5.07 39.60 45.48
C LYS A 329 -5.56 40.55 44.37
N PRO A 330 -6.77 41.11 44.50
CA PRO A 330 -7.19 42.30 43.78
C PRO A 330 -6.97 43.56 44.64
N SER A 331 -6.48 44.62 43.99
CA SER A 331 -6.77 46.03 44.29
C SER A 331 -6.24 46.86 43.14
#